data_AF-A0A7C3EGI3-F1
#
_entry.id   AF-A0A7C3EGI3-F1
#
_cell.length_a   1.000
_cell.length_b   1.000
_cell.length_c   1.000
_cell.angle_alpha   90.00
_cell.angle_beta   90.00
_cell.angle_gamma   90.00
#
_symmetry.space_group_name_H-M   'P 1'
#
loop_
_entity.id
_entity.type
_entity.pdbx_description
1 polymer ?
#
loop_
_entity_poly.entity_id
_entity_poly.type
_entity_poly.pdbx_seq_one_letter_code
_entity_poly.pdbx_strand_id
1 'polypeptide(L)'
;MIFRQLLREPLLVALPVCRLTGVFYCNRLKQEGAAMKQQFFGQLLLCVVLLSIGSASVASGMPIPDTGQTKCYDNTQEIPCPQPGQDFYGQDAQYGPNLQSYTDLGNGVVRDNVSGLEWQQETAPGTYTWDKAINYCENLTLGGHSDWRLPTIKELSTLVDSSTPSPGPTINTTFFPNTKASYYWSSTTPADYSDIAWVVYFNRGHVYSYGKSYNFYVRAVRGGQFDNSFIDNGDGTVTDARTGLMWQQHTVRQTTTWQQAIAYCENLTLAGYSDWRLPNRNELQTLVDYNRFNPTIDTTYFPNTVSSDYWSSTTFAGSPGSAWVVSFYGG
;
A
#
# COMPACT_ATOMS: atom_id res chain seq x y z
N MET A 1 -27.84 26.82 10.00
CA MET A 1 -27.08 26.57 8.77
C MET A 1 -26.70 25.10 8.78
N ILE A 2 -27.39 24.30 7.97
CA ILE A 2 -27.28 22.83 7.97
C ILE A 2 -25.92 22.47 7.38
N PHE A 3 -24.98 21.99 8.20
CA PHE A 3 -23.73 21.39 7.74
C PHE A 3 -24.11 20.10 7.01
N ARG A 4 -24.15 20.15 5.67
CA ARG A 4 -24.12 18.94 4.86
C ARG A 4 -22.79 18.25 5.16
N GLN A 5 -22.85 16.99 5.59
CA GLN A 5 -21.71 16.07 5.52
C GLN A 5 -21.19 16.09 4.08
N LEU A 6 -20.09 16.78 3.83
CA LEU A 6 -19.29 16.54 2.63
C LEU A 6 -18.38 15.34 2.96
N LEU A 7 -18.97 14.16 3.05
CA LEU A 7 -18.20 12.94 2.84
C LEU A 7 -17.79 12.97 1.37
N ARG A 8 -16.52 13.23 1.11
CA ARG A 8 -15.95 13.04 -0.23
C ARG A 8 -15.95 11.54 -0.54
N GLU A 9 -15.94 11.22 -1.83
CA GLU A 9 -15.71 9.85 -2.30
C GLU A 9 -14.45 9.27 -1.61
N PRO A 10 -14.51 8.03 -1.10
CA PRO A 10 -13.39 7.36 -0.45
C PRO A 10 -12.23 7.14 -1.41
N LEU A 11 -11.00 7.32 -0.92
CA LEU A 11 -9.79 6.97 -1.65
C LEU A 11 -9.70 5.46 -1.91
N LEU A 12 -10.01 4.68 -0.87
CA LEU A 12 -9.84 3.25 -0.85
C LEU A 12 -11.17 2.62 -0.43
N VAL A 13 -11.84 1.99 -1.39
CA VAL A 13 -13.20 1.45 -1.29
C VAL A 13 -13.32 0.11 -2.00
N ALA A 14 -14.31 -0.68 -1.64
CA ALA A 14 -14.62 -1.95 -2.29
C ALA A 14 -15.73 -1.77 -3.34
N LEU A 15 -15.48 -2.23 -4.57
CA LEU A 15 -16.45 -2.18 -5.67
C LEU A 15 -16.79 -3.59 -6.18
N PRO A 16 -18.06 -3.87 -6.56
CA PRO A 16 -18.47 -5.18 -7.07
C PRO A 16 -17.69 -5.63 -8.33
N VAL A 17 -17.11 -6.83 -8.31
CA VAL A 17 -16.26 -7.33 -9.40
C VAL A 17 -17.02 -7.87 -10.62
N CYS A 18 -18.24 -8.38 -10.41
CA CYS A 18 -19.02 -9.06 -11.45
C CYS A 18 -19.63 -8.13 -12.51
N ARG A 19 -19.78 -6.83 -12.21
CA ARG A 19 -20.67 -5.92 -12.97
C ARG A 19 -20.01 -4.61 -13.34
N LEU A 20 -18.80 -4.38 -12.86
CA LEU A 20 -18.08 -3.15 -13.10
C LEU A 20 -16.86 -3.45 -13.95
N THR A 21 -16.67 -2.57 -14.92
CA THR A 21 -15.46 -2.49 -15.70
C THR A 21 -14.62 -1.35 -15.18
N GLY A 22 -13.31 -1.52 -15.10
CA GLY A 22 -12.44 -0.51 -14.52
C GLY A 22 -11.08 -0.43 -15.18
N VAL A 23 -10.35 0.59 -14.79
CA VAL A 23 -8.98 0.86 -15.23
C VAL A 23 -7.99 0.27 -14.23
N PHE A 24 -6.75 0.02 -14.66
CA PHE A 24 -5.74 -0.58 -13.79
C PHE A 24 -4.31 -0.33 -14.31
N TYR A 25 -3.36 -0.61 -13.44
CA TYR A 25 -1.92 -0.72 -13.74
C TYR A 25 -1.47 -2.15 -13.49
N CYS A 26 -0.39 -2.57 -14.15
CA CYS A 26 0.35 -3.76 -13.77
C CYS A 26 1.69 -3.36 -13.15
N ASN A 27 2.14 -4.11 -12.16
CA ASN A 27 3.45 -3.94 -11.54
C ASN A 27 4.21 -5.26 -11.47
N ARG A 28 5.49 -5.16 -11.08
CA ARG A 28 6.37 -6.27 -10.76
C ARG A 28 7.43 -5.79 -9.76
N LEU A 29 8.08 -6.72 -9.07
CA LEU A 29 9.30 -6.39 -8.32
C LEU A 29 10.47 -6.26 -9.30
N LYS A 30 11.24 -5.18 -9.18
CA LYS A 30 12.50 -5.05 -9.89
C LYS A 30 13.51 -6.02 -9.27
N GLN A 31 13.68 -7.19 -9.89
CA GLN A 31 14.80 -8.05 -9.56
C GLN A 31 16.10 -7.35 -10.01
N GLU A 32 17.01 -7.08 -9.08
CA GLU A 32 18.38 -6.71 -9.42
C GLU A 32 19.02 -7.93 -10.13
N GLY A 33 19.11 -7.86 -11.46
CA GLY A 33 19.88 -8.73 -12.34
C GLY A 33 20.27 -10.12 -11.82
N ALA A 34 19.32 -11.06 -11.71
CA ALA A 34 19.66 -12.48 -11.82
C ALA A 34 19.87 -12.83 -13.29
N ALA A 35 20.97 -12.32 -13.87
CA ALA A 35 21.42 -12.77 -15.16
C ALA A 35 21.81 -14.27 -15.07
N MET A 36 21.10 -15.09 -15.84
CA MET A 36 21.60 -16.31 -16.48
C MET A 36 22.17 -17.42 -15.54
N LYS A 37 21.28 -18.24 -14.97
CA LYS A 37 21.67 -19.61 -14.58
C LYS A 37 21.79 -20.49 -15.83
N GLN A 38 22.96 -20.51 -16.46
CA GLN A 38 23.41 -21.63 -17.30
C GLN A 38 24.89 -21.96 -17.02
N GLN A 39 25.09 -23.20 -16.56
CA GLN A 39 26.26 -24.09 -16.59
C GLN A 39 27.67 -23.50 -16.85
N PHE A 40 28.63 -23.78 -15.96
CA PHE A 40 29.74 -24.74 -16.21
C PHE A 40 30.57 -24.99 -14.93
N PHE A 41 30.95 -26.25 -14.73
CA PHE A 41 31.89 -26.75 -13.71
C PHE A 41 33.32 -26.21 -13.94
N GLY A 42 34.09 -25.98 -12.87
CA GLY A 42 35.55 -26.17 -12.93
C GLY A 42 36.46 -25.21 -12.17
N GLN A 43 37.03 -25.74 -11.07
CA GLN A 43 38.36 -25.51 -10.51
C GLN A 43 38.71 -24.31 -9.59
N LEU A 44 39.37 -24.74 -8.52
CA LEU A 44 39.93 -24.09 -7.35
C LEU A 44 41.14 -23.22 -7.70
N LEU A 45 41.21 -21.97 -7.25
CA LEU A 45 42.49 -21.34 -6.91
C LEU A 45 42.33 -20.27 -5.82
N LEU A 46 43.14 -20.43 -4.78
CA LEU A 46 43.25 -19.57 -3.60
C LEU A 46 43.96 -18.26 -3.98
N CYS A 47 43.34 -17.11 -3.77
CA CYS A 47 44.01 -15.80 -3.74
C CYS A 47 43.35 -14.94 -2.66
N VAL A 48 44.00 -14.82 -1.51
CA VAL A 48 43.61 -13.88 -0.45
C VAL A 48 44.13 -12.50 -0.85
N VAL A 49 43.25 -11.68 -1.41
CA VAL A 49 43.49 -10.24 -1.57
C VAL A 49 42.68 -9.53 -0.49
N LEU A 50 43.38 -8.89 0.44
CA LEU A 50 42.81 -7.95 1.41
C LEU A 50 42.31 -6.71 0.66
N LEU A 51 41.07 -6.75 0.20
CA LEU A 51 40.32 -5.57 -0.22
C LEU A 51 39.60 -5.01 0.99
N SER A 52 39.96 -3.79 1.39
CA SER A 52 39.18 -2.98 2.30
C SER A 52 37.78 -2.81 1.71
N ILE A 53 36.82 -3.54 2.25
CA ILE A 53 35.41 -3.37 1.92
C ILE A 53 35.00 -2.04 2.54
N GLY A 54 35.12 -0.96 1.78
CA GLY A 54 34.31 0.22 2.04
C GLY A 54 32.87 -0.27 2.03
N SER A 55 32.16 -0.08 3.14
CA SER A 55 30.74 -0.35 3.22
C SER A 55 30.05 0.52 2.18
N ALA A 56 29.78 -0.05 1.01
CA ALA A 56 28.81 0.53 0.10
C ALA A 56 27.50 0.54 0.88
N SER A 57 27.01 1.74 1.21
CA SER A 57 25.64 1.90 1.67
C SER A 57 24.76 1.38 0.55
N VAL A 58 24.26 0.16 0.70
CA VAL A 58 23.09 -0.28 -0.07
C VAL A 58 22.03 0.76 0.26
N ALA A 59 21.58 1.50 -0.75
CA ALA A 59 20.39 2.31 -0.59
C ALA A 59 19.28 1.32 -0.23
N SER A 60 19.00 1.19 1.06
CA SER A 60 17.99 0.28 1.56
C SER A 60 16.68 0.81 1.03
N GLY A 61 16.11 0.13 0.03
CA GLY A 61 14.72 0.32 -0.34
C GLY A 61 13.85 0.20 0.91
N MET A 62 12.67 0.81 0.88
CA MET A 62 11.65 0.69 1.91
C MET A 62 10.50 -0.10 1.30
N PRO A 63 10.51 -1.45 1.40
CA PRO A 63 9.45 -2.28 0.87
C PRO A 63 8.10 -1.93 1.51
N ILE A 64 7.03 -2.16 0.75
CA ILE A 64 5.66 -1.93 1.22
C ILE A 64 5.15 -3.21 1.87
N PRO A 65 4.62 -3.14 3.12
CA PRO A 65 3.89 -4.24 3.72
C PRO A 65 2.73 -4.68 2.84
N ASP A 66 2.64 -5.98 2.62
CA ASP A 66 1.53 -6.59 1.91
C ASP A 66 0.20 -6.39 2.69
N THR A 67 -0.91 -6.78 2.09
CA THR A 67 -2.24 -6.51 2.66
C THR A 67 -2.65 -7.50 3.75
N GLY A 68 -1.91 -8.60 3.91
CA GLY A 68 -2.25 -9.70 4.81
C GLY A 68 -3.24 -10.72 4.21
N GLN A 69 -3.75 -10.50 3.00
CA GLN A 69 -4.65 -11.44 2.32
C GLN A 69 -3.91 -12.73 1.96
N THR A 70 -4.42 -13.88 2.43
CA THR A 70 -3.84 -15.22 2.20
C THR A 70 -4.81 -16.20 1.54
N LYS A 71 -6.01 -15.73 1.20
CA LYS A 71 -7.09 -16.50 0.60
C LYS A 71 -7.44 -15.93 -0.77
N CYS A 72 -7.90 -16.80 -1.66
CA CYS A 72 -8.32 -16.43 -3.00
C CYS A 72 -9.85 -16.45 -3.12
N TYR A 73 -10.37 -15.67 -4.06
CA TYR A 73 -11.80 -15.46 -4.22
C TYR A 73 -12.19 -15.52 -5.69
N ASP A 74 -13.42 -15.95 -5.94
CA ASP A 74 -14.08 -15.73 -7.21
C ASP A 74 -15.01 -14.52 -7.12
N ASN A 75 -15.83 -14.36 -8.14
CA ASN A 75 -16.85 -13.34 -8.28
C ASN A 75 -17.91 -13.26 -7.13
N THR A 76 -17.98 -14.27 -6.27
CA THR A 76 -19.05 -14.47 -5.29
C THR A 76 -18.59 -14.94 -3.91
N GLN A 77 -17.49 -15.69 -3.82
CA GLN A 77 -17.09 -16.42 -2.60
C GLN A 77 -15.59 -16.69 -2.53
N GLU A 78 -15.15 -17.18 -1.36
CA GLU A 78 -13.80 -17.74 -1.18
C GLU A 78 -13.65 -19.05 -1.97
N ILE A 79 -12.49 -19.24 -2.61
CA ILE A 79 -12.13 -20.43 -3.37
C ILE A 79 -10.72 -20.92 -2.97
N PRO A 80 -10.38 -22.20 -3.21
CA PRO A 80 -8.99 -22.63 -3.21
C PRO A 80 -8.17 -21.77 -4.18
N CYS A 81 -6.94 -21.40 -3.81
CA CYS A 81 -6.13 -20.58 -4.68
C CYS A 81 -5.85 -21.27 -6.03
N PRO A 82 -6.25 -20.63 -7.14
CA PRO A 82 -6.12 -21.21 -8.47
C PRO A 82 -4.64 -21.41 -8.85
N GLN A 83 -4.39 -22.34 -9.77
CA GLN A 83 -3.06 -22.60 -10.33
C GLN A 83 -2.80 -21.71 -11.56
N PRO A 84 -1.54 -21.51 -11.97
CA PRO A 84 -1.22 -20.75 -13.17
C PRO A 84 -2.04 -21.22 -14.39
N GLY A 85 -2.66 -20.27 -15.09
CA GLY A 85 -3.53 -20.51 -16.25
C GLY A 85 -4.99 -20.82 -15.93
N GLN A 86 -5.37 -20.91 -14.65
CA GLN A 86 -6.78 -21.00 -14.25
C GLN A 86 -7.39 -19.60 -14.06
N ASP A 87 -8.72 -19.54 -14.14
CA ASP A 87 -9.48 -18.35 -13.82
C ASP A 87 -9.14 -17.85 -12.40
N PHE A 88 -9.05 -16.53 -12.25
CA PHE A 88 -8.72 -15.84 -11.00
C PHE A 88 -7.31 -16.11 -10.44
N TYR A 89 -6.40 -16.74 -11.21
CA TYR A 89 -4.97 -16.79 -10.88
C TYR A 89 -4.35 -15.40 -10.97
N GLY A 90 -3.58 -15.02 -9.95
CA GLY A 90 -2.86 -13.74 -9.89
C GLY A 90 -3.41 -12.76 -8.83
N GLN A 91 -4.20 -13.26 -7.87
CA GLN A 91 -4.72 -12.47 -6.76
C GLN A 91 -3.62 -12.14 -5.72
N ASP A 92 -3.93 -11.20 -4.85
CA ASP A 92 -3.04 -10.74 -3.76
C ASP A 92 -2.43 -11.89 -2.94
N ALA A 93 -3.27 -12.85 -2.53
CA ALA A 93 -2.85 -14.03 -1.77
C ALA A 93 -1.81 -14.93 -2.45
N GLN A 94 -1.57 -14.74 -3.76
CA GLN A 94 -0.62 -15.52 -4.55
C GLN A 94 0.72 -14.80 -4.70
N TYR A 95 0.83 -13.55 -4.21
CA TYR A 95 2.00 -12.69 -4.32
C TYR A 95 2.34 -12.04 -2.97
N GLY A 96 3.11 -12.74 -2.13
CA GLY A 96 3.43 -12.27 -0.76
C GLY A 96 4.92 -12.14 -0.41
N PRO A 97 5.77 -11.45 -1.20
CA PRO A 97 7.18 -11.29 -0.84
C PRO A 97 7.37 -10.51 0.47
N ASN A 98 6.39 -9.67 0.84
CA ASN A 98 6.46 -8.71 1.94
C ASN A 98 5.29 -8.87 2.93
N LEU A 99 4.94 -10.12 3.30
CA LEU A 99 3.88 -10.39 4.28
C LEU A 99 4.04 -9.51 5.52
N GLN A 100 2.93 -8.96 6.02
CA GLN A 100 2.92 -8.13 7.22
C GLN A 100 3.61 -8.87 8.36
N SER A 101 4.65 -8.25 8.91
CA SER A 101 5.50 -8.85 9.92
C SER A 101 5.86 -7.79 10.94
N TYR A 102 5.62 -8.10 12.21
CA TYR A 102 5.79 -7.15 13.29
C TYR A 102 6.62 -7.75 14.42
N THR A 103 7.33 -6.89 15.15
CA THR A 103 8.05 -7.23 16.37
C THR A 103 7.61 -6.30 17.48
N ASP A 104 7.03 -6.82 18.55
CA ASP A 104 6.83 -6.05 19.79
C ASP A 104 8.19 -5.89 20.49
N LEU A 105 8.62 -4.65 20.70
CA LEU A 105 9.89 -4.33 21.36
C LEU A 105 9.79 -4.36 22.89
N GLY A 106 8.61 -4.62 23.46
CA GLY A 106 8.39 -4.76 24.90
C GLY A 106 8.45 -3.44 25.68
N ASN A 107 8.46 -2.30 24.99
CA ASN A 107 8.58 -0.96 25.55
C ASN A 107 7.46 -0.02 25.08
N GLY A 108 6.33 -0.60 24.63
CA GLY A 108 5.20 0.11 24.03
C GLY A 108 5.38 0.46 22.56
N VAL A 109 6.41 -0.07 21.90
CA VAL A 109 6.70 0.14 20.48
C VAL A 109 6.63 -1.17 19.71
N VAL A 110 6.00 -1.12 18.53
CA VAL A 110 5.96 -2.22 17.57
C VAL A 110 6.76 -1.83 16.34
N ARG A 111 7.75 -2.63 15.97
CA ARG A 111 8.46 -2.48 14.70
C ARG A 111 7.74 -3.24 13.60
N ASP A 112 7.47 -2.60 12.48
CA ASP A 112 7.12 -3.24 11.22
C ASP A 112 8.42 -3.72 10.55
N ASN A 113 8.57 -5.03 10.42
CA ASN A 113 9.78 -5.66 9.91
C ASN A 113 9.92 -5.52 8.38
N VAL A 114 8.86 -5.09 7.67
CA VAL A 114 8.88 -4.87 6.23
C VAL A 114 9.29 -3.43 5.90
N SER A 115 8.57 -2.44 6.46
CA SER A 115 8.84 -1.03 6.17
C SER A 115 9.99 -0.46 7.02
N GLY A 116 10.33 -1.11 8.14
CA GLY A 116 11.25 -0.57 9.14
C GLY A 116 10.66 0.56 10.00
N LEU A 117 9.38 0.89 9.80
CA LEU A 117 8.67 1.86 10.64
C LEU A 117 8.46 1.31 12.04
N GLU A 118 8.45 2.21 13.01
CA GLU A 118 8.10 1.88 14.40
C GLU A 118 6.84 2.63 14.80
N TRP A 119 5.94 1.91 15.45
CA TRP A 119 4.60 2.36 15.76
C TRP A 119 4.38 2.37 17.27
N GLN A 120 3.66 3.37 17.75
CA GLN A 120 3.05 3.30 19.07
C GLN A 120 2.19 2.03 19.12
N GLN A 121 2.39 1.15 20.11
CA GLN A 121 1.67 -0.13 20.23
C GLN A 121 0.20 0.05 20.60
N GLU A 122 -0.07 0.90 21.59
CA GLU A 122 -1.41 1.22 22.05
C GLU A 122 -2.04 2.36 21.24
N THR A 123 -3.36 2.43 21.21
CA THR A 123 -4.04 3.63 20.71
C THR A 123 -3.79 4.80 21.67
N ALA A 124 -3.57 6.01 21.15
CA ALA A 124 -3.45 7.22 21.96
C ALA A 124 -4.65 7.38 22.93
N PRO A 125 -4.45 7.94 24.14
CA PRO A 125 -5.55 8.12 25.08
C PRO A 125 -6.64 9.05 24.53
N GLY A 126 -7.85 8.53 24.29
CA GLY A 126 -8.98 9.33 23.81
C GLY A 126 -8.95 9.65 22.32
N THR A 127 -9.65 10.72 21.93
CA THR A 127 -9.75 11.21 20.55
C THR A 127 -9.37 12.68 20.47
N TYR A 128 -8.89 13.10 19.30
CA TYR A 128 -8.24 14.39 19.11
C TYR A 128 -8.76 15.08 17.84
N THR A 129 -8.84 16.41 17.87
CA THR A 129 -8.85 17.20 16.63
C THR A 129 -7.51 17.06 15.92
N TRP A 130 -7.47 17.29 14.61
CA TRP A 130 -6.28 17.00 13.80
C TRP A 130 -5.03 17.73 14.30
N ASP A 131 -5.13 19.03 14.62
CA ASP A 131 -4.00 19.79 15.19
C ASP A 131 -3.56 19.22 16.55
N LYS A 132 -4.51 18.77 17.38
CA LYS A 132 -4.18 18.15 18.67
C LYS A 132 -3.57 16.76 18.51
N ALA A 133 -3.91 16.03 17.45
CA ALA A 133 -3.31 14.75 17.11
C ALA A 133 -1.84 14.91 16.71
N ILE A 134 -1.51 15.93 15.91
CA ILE A 134 -0.13 16.30 15.58
C ILE A 134 0.64 16.62 16.86
N ASN A 135 0.11 17.54 17.67
CA ASN A 135 0.75 17.93 18.94
C ASN A 135 0.94 16.75 19.89
N TYR A 136 -0.01 15.81 19.97
CA TYR A 136 0.14 14.59 20.76
C TYR A 136 1.35 13.77 20.29
N CYS A 137 1.48 13.54 18.99
CA CYS A 137 2.58 12.77 18.44
C CYS A 137 3.93 13.46 18.65
N GLU A 138 4.03 14.76 18.36
CA GLU A 138 5.29 15.52 18.47
C GLU A 138 5.81 15.65 19.92
N ASN A 139 4.90 15.57 20.90
CA ASN A 139 5.27 15.60 22.32
C ASN A 139 5.34 14.21 22.96
N LEU A 140 5.12 13.14 22.20
CA LEU A 140 5.18 11.78 22.72
C LEU A 140 6.64 11.39 23.02
N THR A 141 6.90 10.92 24.24
CA THR A 141 8.12 10.20 24.57
C THR A 141 7.76 8.76 24.90
N LEU A 142 8.20 7.82 24.07
CA LEU A 142 7.83 6.40 24.17
C LEU A 142 8.97 5.52 23.67
N GLY A 143 9.23 4.40 24.35
CA GLY A 143 10.29 3.46 23.98
C GLY A 143 11.70 4.04 23.99
N GLY A 144 11.94 5.16 24.70
CA GLY A 144 13.21 5.90 24.66
C GLY A 144 13.36 6.87 23.48
N HIS A 145 12.30 7.07 22.70
CA HIS A 145 12.28 7.92 21.51
C HIS A 145 11.35 9.13 21.71
N SER A 146 11.69 10.25 21.05
CA SER A 146 10.94 11.53 21.05
C SER A 146 10.74 12.11 19.65
N ASP A 147 11.11 11.37 18.60
CA ASP A 147 10.96 11.71 17.18
C ASP A 147 9.66 11.16 16.58
N TRP A 148 8.61 11.09 17.40
CA TRP A 148 7.30 10.58 17.02
C TRP A 148 6.52 11.60 16.20
N ARG A 149 5.76 11.11 15.21
CA ARG A 149 4.92 11.93 14.33
C ARG A 149 3.60 11.26 14.03
N LEU A 150 2.65 12.06 13.57
CA LEU A 150 1.40 11.55 13.02
C LEU A 150 1.71 10.90 11.65
N PRO A 151 1.27 9.65 11.40
CA PRO A 151 1.60 8.93 10.18
C PRO A 151 0.95 9.60 8.97
N THR A 152 1.62 9.56 7.83
CA THR A 152 0.97 9.86 6.55
C THR A 152 -0.10 8.81 6.25
N ILE A 153 -1.02 9.11 5.34
CA ILE A 153 -2.07 8.15 4.98
C ILE A 153 -1.50 6.90 4.32
N LYS A 154 -0.42 7.01 3.53
CA LYS A 154 0.28 5.86 2.94
C LYS A 154 0.80 4.93 4.03
N GLU A 155 1.40 5.47 5.09
CA GLU A 155 1.91 4.68 6.21
C GLU A 155 0.78 4.07 7.05
N LEU A 156 -0.24 4.85 7.40
CA LEU A 156 -1.31 4.35 8.25
C LEU A 156 -2.13 3.24 7.56
N SER A 157 -2.29 3.34 6.24
CA SER A 157 -3.02 2.34 5.43
C SER A 157 -2.32 0.98 5.35
N THR A 158 -0.99 0.89 5.57
CA THR A 158 -0.28 -0.39 5.55
C THR A 158 -0.55 -1.25 6.78
N LEU A 159 -1.02 -0.66 7.89
CA LEU A 159 -1.44 -1.40 9.07
C LEU A 159 -2.77 -2.15 8.87
N VAL A 160 -3.52 -1.85 7.80
CA VAL A 160 -4.79 -2.52 7.54
C VAL A 160 -4.51 -3.96 7.10
N ASP A 161 -5.02 -4.92 7.88
CA ASP A 161 -5.09 -6.33 7.49
C ASP A 161 -6.37 -6.57 6.68
N SER A 162 -6.20 -6.77 5.37
CA SER A 162 -7.28 -6.96 4.40
C SER A 162 -7.87 -8.36 4.40
N SER A 163 -7.27 -9.30 5.17
CA SER A 163 -7.85 -10.62 5.41
C SER A 163 -8.93 -10.60 6.50
N THR A 164 -8.94 -9.57 7.35
CA THR A 164 -9.91 -9.42 8.42
C THR A 164 -11.22 -8.85 7.87
N PRO A 165 -12.35 -9.59 7.89
CA PRO A 165 -13.63 -9.08 7.40
C PRO A 165 -14.22 -8.01 8.33
N SER A 166 -15.09 -7.17 7.78
CA SER A 166 -15.89 -6.21 8.56
C SER A 166 -16.98 -6.94 9.37
N PRO A 167 -17.31 -6.47 10.58
CA PRO A 167 -16.69 -5.36 11.30
C PRO A 167 -15.36 -5.75 11.96
N GLY A 168 -14.38 -4.85 11.88
CA GLY A 168 -13.02 -5.03 12.40
C GLY A 168 -12.88 -4.95 13.94
N PRO A 169 -11.69 -4.63 14.46
CA PRO A 169 -10.67 -3.82 13.79
C PRO A 169 -9.85 -4.63 12.76
N THR A 170 -9.73 -4.10 11.54
CA THR A 170 -9.00 -4.68 10.39
C THR A 170 -7.51 -4.39 10.51
N ILE A 171 -6.87 -4.93 11.56
CA ILE A 171 -5.46 -4.75 11.92
C ILE A 171 -5.03 -5.98 12.72
N ASN A 172 -3.72 -6.30 12.71
CA ASN A 172 -3.20 -7.38 13.54
C ASN A 172 -3.28 -7.02 15.04
N THR A 173 -4.31 -7.52 15.72
CA THR A 173 -4.59 -7.21 17.14
C THR A 173 -3.64 -7.89 18.13
N THR A 174 -2.83 -8.86 17.69
CA THR A 174 -1.75 -9.42 18.51
C THR A 174 -0.66 -8.40 18.77
N PHE A 175 -0.30 -7.61 17.75
CA PHE A 175 0.72 -6.57 17.87
C PHE A 175 0.13 -5.19 18.21
N PHE A 176 -1.09 -4.91 17.77
CA PHE A 176 -1.79 -3.64 18.03
C PHE A 176 -3.03 -3.86 18.90
N PRO A 177 -2.85 -4.27 20.17
CA PRO A 177 -3.96 -4.54 21.08
C PRO A 177 -4.81 -3.29 21.29
N ASN A 178 -6.06 -3.50 21.70
CA ASN A 178 -7.03 -2.44 22.04
C ASN A 178 -7.35 -1.42 20.94
N THR A 179 -6.89 -1.65 19.70
CA THR A 179 -7.24 -0.81 18.55
C THR A 179 -8.75 -0.70 18.43
N LYS A 180 -9.25 0.53 18.33
CA LYS A 180 -10.68 0.80 18.19
C LYS A 180 -11.08 0.58 16.74
N ALA A 181 -12.18 -0.12 16.49
CA ALA A 181 -12.76 -0.26 15.17
C ALA A 181 -13.41 1.06 14.72
N SER A 182 -12.60 2.11 14.49
CA SER A 182 -13.02 3.49 14.24
C SER A 182 -12.02 4.23 13.35
N TYR A 183 -12.20 5.54 13.20
CA TYR A 183 -11.36 6.41 12.38
C TYR A 183 -10.09 6.82 13.12
N TYR A 184 -8.96 6.81 12.39
CA TYR A 184 -7.65 7.21 12.88
C TYR A 184 -7.07 8.28 11.96
N TRP A 185 -6.59 9.38 12.56
CA TRP A 185 -5.99 10.49 11.82
C TRP A 185 -4.69 10.09 11.13
N SER A 186 -4.54 10.57 9.90
CA SER A 186 -3.23 10.73 9.25
C SER A 186 -2.83 12.21 9.20
N SER A 187 -1.55 12.49 8.94
CA SER A 187 -1.01 13.84 8.69
C SER A 187 -1.25 14.32 7.26
N THR A 188 -1.83 13.49 6.39
CA THR A 188 -2.02 13.84 4.97
C THR A 188 -3.27 14.70 4.78
N THR A 189 -3.08 15.87 4.17
CA THR A 189 -4.15 16.79 3.72
C THR A 189 -4.30 16.65 2.21
N PRO A 190 -5.51 16.53 1.64
CA PRO A 190 -5.71 16.51 0.20
C PRO A 190 -5.40 17.87 -0.45
N ALA A 191 -4.92 17.87 -1.68
CA ALA A 191 -4.49 19.07 -2.40
C ALA A 191 -5.60 20.12 -2.61
N ASP A 192 -6.86 19.69 -2.75
CA ASP A 192 -7.99 20.55 -3.09
C ASP A 192 -8.74 21.12 -1.89
N TYR A 193 -8.49 20.63 -0.66
CA TYR A 193 -9.12 21.11 0.57
C TYR A 193 -8.14 21.11 1.74
N SER A 194 -7.80 22.30 2.23
CA SER A 194 -6.86 22.46 3.35
C SER A 194 -7.48 22.22 4.74
N ASP A 195 -8.81 22.26 4.85
CA ASP A 195 -9.57 22.16 6.10
C ASP A 195 -9.96 20.72 6.48
N ILE A 196 -9.67 19.75 5.61
CA ILE A 196 -9.88 18.32 5.85
C ILE A 196 -8.56 17.55 5.89
N ALA A 197 -8.56 16.35 6.45
CA ALA A 197 -7.43 15.43 6.43
C ALA A 197 -7.91 13.99 6.22
N TRP A 198 -7.01 13.14 5.71
CA TRP A 198 -7.29 11.73 5.49
C TRP A 198 -7.27 10.91 6.78
N VAL A 199 -8.13 9.91 6.84
CA VAL A 199 -8.26 8.96 7.96
C VAL A 199 -8.34 7.52 7.45
N VAL A 200 -7.83 6.59 8.23
CA VAL A 200 -8.11 5.15 8.04
C VAL A 200 -9.26 4.75 8.95
N TYR A 201 -10.25 4.06 8.40
CA TYR A 201 -11.37 3.50 9.15
C TYR A 201 -11.14 2.02 9.44
N PHE A 202 -10.52 1.71 10.59
CA PHE A 202 -10.17 0.33 10.96
C PHE A 202 -11.37 -0.58 11.20
N ASN A 203 -12.62 -0.10 11.21
CA ASN A 203 -13.77 -1.02 11.19
C ASN A 203 -13.87 -1.80 9.86
N ARG A 204 -13.39 -1.22 8.75
CA ARG A 204 -13.53 -1.79 7.41
C ARG A 204 -12.28 -1.70 6.53
N GLY A 205 -11.21 -1.01 6.96
CA GLY A 205 -10.00 -0.78 6.17
C GLY A 205 -10.08 0.34 5.12
N HIS A 206 -11.21 1.07 5.06
CA HIS A 206 -11.41 2.14 4.08
C HIS A 206 -10.62 3.40 4.42
N VAL A 207 -10.34 4.22 3.41
CA VAL A 207 -9.73 5.54 3.58
C VAL A 207 -10.74 6.63 3.20
N TYR A 208 -10.96 7.58 4.11
CA TYR A 208 -11.89 8.70 3.96
C TYR A 208 -11.19 10.01 4.32
N SER A 209 -11.83 11.14 4.00
CA SER A 209 -11.41 12.46 4.50
C SER A 209 -12.51 13.11 5.33
N TYR A 210 -12.10 13.87 6.33
CA TYR A 210 -12.99 14.56 7.27
C TYR A 210 -12.41 15.89 7.71
N GLY A 211 -13.27 16.80 8.15
CA GLY A 211 -12.86 18.10 8.69
C GLY A 211 -11.92 17.98 9.88
N LYS A 212 -10.88 18.81 9.91
CA LYS A 212 -9.83 18.81 10.96
C LYS A 212 -10.37 19.12 12.37
N SER A 213 -11.60 19.61 12.48
CA SER A 213 -12.31 19.86 13.75
C SER A 213 -12.97 18.62 14.37
N TYR A 214 -13.05 17.49 13.67
CA TYR A 214 -13.61 16.24 14.22
C TYR A 214 -12.62 15.57 15.18
N ASN A 215 -13.13 14.76 16.12
CA ASN A 215 -12.30 14.03 17.06
C ASN A 215 -12.15 12.56 16.64
N PHE A 216 -10.94 12.13 16.30
CA PHE A 216 -10.62 10.75 15.93
C PHE A 216 -9.42 10.21 16.70
N TYR A 217 -9.21 8.90 16.61
CA TYR A 217 -8.13 8.22 17.31
C TYR A 217 -6.78 8.49 16.63
N VAL A 218 -5.70 8.22 17.35
CA VAL A 218 -4.33 8.50 16.91
C VAL A 218 -3.45 7.30 17.23
N ARG A 219 -2.52 7.01 16.32
CA ARG A 219 -1.41 6.09 16.52
C ARG A 219 -0.17 6.74 15.94
N ALA A 220 0.82 7.03 16.80
CA ALA A 220 2.05 7.67 16.35
C ALA A 220 2.95 6.69 15.60
N VAL A 221 3.76 7.21 14.68
CA VAL A 221 4.80 6.48 13.95
C VAL A 221 6.13 7.22 14.04
N ARG A 222 7.24 6.50 13.88
CA ARG A 222 8.58 7.04 13.69
C ARG A 222 9.35 6.22 12.64
N GLY A 223 10.46 6.77 12.15
CA GLY A 223 11.25 6.19 11.06
C GLY A 223 11.12 6.96 9.74
N GLY A 224 11.68 6.40 8.66
CA GLY A 224 11.67 7.04 7.33
C GLY A 224 10.25 7.22 6.76
N GLN A 225 10.12 7.94 5.64
CA GLN A 225 8.83 8.20 4.97
C GLN A 225 8.76 7.55 3.59
N PHE A 226 7.55 7.23 3.14
CA PHE A 226 7.28 6.74 1.78
C PHE A 226 7.27 7.88 0.76
N ASP A 227 8.45 8.41 0.46
CA ASP A 227 8.63 9.34 -0.66
C ASP A 227 8.88 8.55 -1.95
N ASN A 228 8.09 8.83 -2.98
CA ASN A 228 8.23 8.19 -4.28
C ASN A 228 9.53 8.67 -4.95
N SER A 229 10.27 7.75 -5.59
CA SER A 229 11.46 8.09 -6.36
C SER A 229 11.38 7.45 -7.75
N PHE A 230 10.56 8.05 -8.63
CA PHE A 230 10.30 7.49 -9.95
C PHE A 230 11.44 7.74 -10.94
N ILE A 231 11.75 6.69 -11.71
CA ILE A 231 12.72 6.67 -12.80
C ILE A 231 11.97 6.15 -14.03
N ASP A 232 11.87 6.95 -15.09
CA ASP A 232 11.41 6.48 -16.39
C ASP A 232 12.53 5.67 -17.05
N ASN A 233 12.22 4.42 -17.41
CA ASN A 233 13.20 3.50 -18.02
C ASN A 233 13.30 3.69 -19.54
N GLY A 234 12.42 4.48 -20.17
CA GLY A 234 12.42 4.73 -21.61
C GLY A 234 11.91 3.57 -22.47
N ASP A 235 11.33 2.54 -21.85
CA ASP A 235 10.85 1.30 -22.48
C ASP A 235 9.35 1.05 -22.24
N GLY A 236 8.62 2.09 -21.80
CA GLY A 236 7.21 2.00 -21.40
C GLY A 236 7.01 1.56 -19.96
N THR A 237 8.07 1.56 -19.13
CA THR A 237 8.00 1.26 -17.69
C THR A 237 8.60 2.37 -16.83
N VAL A 238 8.12 2.46 -15.58
CA VAL A 238 8.60 3.39 -14.56
C VAL A 238 9.01 2.59 -13.32
N THR A 239 10.21 2.81 -12.81
CA THR A 239 10.67 2.21 -11.55
C THR A 239 10.50 3.19 -10.41
N ASP A 240 9.88 2.75 -9.32
CA ASP A 240 9.99 3.41 -8.03
C ASP A 240 11.22 2.87 -7.28
N ALA A 241 12.29 3.67 -7.24
CA ALA A 241 13.54 3.30 -6.58
C ALA A 241 13.40 3.17 -5.05
N ARG A 242 12.33 3.71 -4.45
CA ARG A 242 12.06 3.60 -3.02
C ARG A 242 11.56 2.20 -2.67
N THR A 243 10.54 1.73 -3.38
CA THR A 243 9.86 0.46 -3.09
C THR A 243 10.45 -0.72 -3.83
N GLY A 244 11.23 -0.46 -4.89
CA GLY A 244 11.72 -1.48 -5.81
C GLY A 244 10.66 -1.99 -6.78
N LEU A 245 9.47 -1.37 -6.81
CA LEU A 245 8.41 -1.72 -7.76
C LEU A 245 8.70 -1.11 -9.13
N MET A 246 8.44 -1.89 -10.18
CA MET A 246 8.43 -1.43 -11.56
C MET A 246 7.00 -1.50 -12.08
N TRP A 247 6.57 -0.41 -12.71
CA TRP A 247 5.20 -0.16 -13.13
C TRP A 247 5.12 -0.06 -14.65
N GLN A 248 4.04 -0.56 -15.23
CA GLN A 248 3.66 -0.19 -16.58
C GLN A 248 3.36 1.33 -16.61
N GLN A 249 3.92 2.06 -17.57
CA GLN A 249 3.75 3.51 -17.65
C GLN A 249 2.33 3.91 -18.12
N HIS A 250 1.78 3.15 -19.05
CA HIS A 250 0.45 3.40 -19.62
C HIS A 250 -0.66 2.77 -18.76
N THR A 251 -1.67 3.56 -18.40
CA THR A 251 -2.93 3.03 -17.85
C THR A 251 -3.60 2.11 -18.86
N VAL A 252 -4.12 0.98 -18.40
CA VAL A 252 -5.03 0.14 -19.19
C VAL A 252 -6.46 0.68 -19.04
N ARG A 253 -7.03 1.19 -20.14
CA ARG A 253 -8.33 1.92 -20.17
C ARG A 253 -9.51 1.05 -20.60
N GLN A 254 -9.35 -0.26 -20.66
CA GLN A 254 -10.37 -1.14 -21.23
C GLN A 254 -11.59 -1.29 -20.30
N THR A 255 -12.74 -1.65 -20.88
CA THR A 255 -13.93 -2.06 -20.12
C THR A 255 -13.74 -3.47 -19.55
N THR A 256 -12.71 -3.66 -18.73
CA THR A 256 -12.31 -4.94 -18.17
C THR A 256 -12.92 -5.17 -16.80
N THR A 257 -13.53 -6.33 -16.62
CA THR A 257 -13.88 -6.83 -15.28
C THR A 257 -12.63 -7.06 -14.46
N TRP A 258 -12.77 -7.18 -13.14
CA TRP A 258 -11.64 -7.46 -12.25
C TRP A 258 -10.88 -8.75 -12.63
N GLN A 259 -11.59 -9.84 -12.95
CA GLN A 259 -10.97 -11.09 -13.43
C GLN A 259 -10.15 -10.86 -14.71
N GLN A 260 -10.66 -10.05 -15.64
CA GLN A 260 -9.95 -9.72 -16.88
C GLN A 260 -8.73 -8.83 -16.64
N ALA A 261 -8.78 -7.93 -15.65
CA ALA A 261 -7.64 -7.10 -15.26
C ALA A 261 -6.50 -7.96 -14.69
N ILE A 262 -6.81 -8.91 -13.81
CA ILE A 262 -5.84 -9.88 -13.30
C ILE A 262 -5.23 -10.67 -14.47
N ALA A 263 -6.07 -11.29 -15.29
CA ALA A 263 -5.60 -12.10 -16.42
C ALA A 263 -4.78 -11.29 -17.44
N TYR A 264 -5.10 -10.00 -17.65
CA TYR A 264 -4.30 -9.13 -18.50
C TYR A 264 -2.87 -8.99 -17.97
N CYS A 265 -2.71 -8.67 -16.68
CA CYS A 265 -1.39 -8.47 -16.11
C CYS A 265 -0.56 -9.76 -16.11
N GLU A 266 -1.15 -10.90 -15.77
CA GLU A 266 -0.49 -12.21 -15.79
C GLU A 266 0.03 -12.61 -17.18
N ASN A 267 -0.62 -12.15 -18.24
CA ASN A 267 -0.23 -12.43 -19.63
C ASN A 267 0.57 -11.29 -20.28
N LEU A 268 0.84 -10.20 -19.55
CA LEU A 268 1.55 -9.05 -20.08
C LEU A 268 3.02 -9.41 -20.31
N THR A 269 3.50 -9.18 -21.53
CA THR A 269 4.94 -9.10 -21.82
C THR A 269 5.28 -7.67 -22.21
N LEU A 270 6.07 -7.01 -21.37
CA LEU A 270 6.45 -5.60 -21.54
C LEU A 270 7.89 -5.39 -21.10
N ALA A 271 8.65 -4.61 -21.87
CA ALA A 271 10.07 -4.34 -21.62
C ALA A 271 10.95 -5.59 -21.43
N GLY A 272 10.58 -6.71 -22.08
CA GLY A 272 11.29 -7.99 -21.95
C GLY A 272 10.96 -8.78 -20.67
N TYR A 273 10.00 -8.34 -19.87
CA TYR A 273 9.52 -9.02 -18.66
C TYR A 273 8.13 -9.62 -18.86
N SER A 274 7.89 -10.76 -18.22
CA SER A 274 6.63 -11.53 -18.29
C SER A 274 6.12 -11.95 -16.91
N ASP A 275 6.63 -11.33 -15.84
CA ASP A 275 6.29 -11.55 -14.42
C ASP A 275 5.47 -10.35 -13.88
N TRP A 276 4.63 -9.78 -14.73
CA TRP A 276 3.73 -8.69 -14.38
C TRP A 276 2.50 -9.22 -13.67
N ARG A 277 1.99 -8.44 -12.73
CA ARG A 277 0.78 -8.76 -11.96
C ARG A 277 -0.04 -7.51 -11.69
N LEU A 278 -1.30 -7.72 -11.30
CA LEU A 278 -2.13 -6.65 -10.79
C LEU A 278 -1.60 -6.26 -9.38
N PRO A 279 -1.35 -4.97 -9.09
CA PRO A 279 -0.84 -4.52 -7.80
C PRO A 279 -1.87 -4.75 -6.71
N ASN A 280 -1.41 -5.03 -5.50
CA ASN A 280 -2.31 -5.01 -4.34
C ASN A 280 -2.66 -3.57 -3.95
N ARG A 281 -3.66 -3.38 -3.07
CA ARG A 281 -4.14 -2.04 -2.71
C ARG A 281 -3.07 -1.14 -2.07
N ASN A 282 -2.15 -1.71 -1.30
CA ASN A 282 -1.08 -0.95 -0.61
C ASN A 282 -0.04 -0.46 -1.62
N GLU A 283 0.37 -1.34 -2.55
CA GLU A 283 1.29 -1.00 -3.63
C GLU A 283 0.69 0.07 -4.55
N LEU A 284 -0.57 -0.11 -4.98
CA LEU A 284 -1.23 0.85 -5.88
C LEU A 284 -1.37 2.23 -5.24
N GLN A 285 -1.67 2.29 -3.94
CA GLN A 285 -1.75 3.54 -3.18
C GLN A 285 -0.41 4.31 -3.15
N THR A 286 0.73 3.65 -3.37
CA THR A 286 2.04 4.35 -3.43
C THR A 286 2.13 5.29 -4.62
N LEU A 287 1.42 5.03 -5.72
CA LEU A 287 1.38 5.92 -6.87
C LEU A 287 0.63 7.22 -6.60
N VAL A 288 -0.21 7.28 -5.56
CA VAL A 288 -0.99 8.48 -5.24
C VAL A 288 -0.08 9.63 -4.79
N ASP A 289 -0.19 10.77 -5.46
CA ASP A 289 0.42 12.05 -5.08
C ASP A 289 -0.66 12.95 -4.47
N TYR A 290 -0.66 13.05 -3.14
CA TYR A 290 -1.64 13.81 -2.37
C TYR A 290 -1.48 15.34 -2.48
N ASN A 291 -0.41 15.82 -3.13
CA ASN A 291 -0.24 17.24 -3.47
C ASN A 291 -0.85 17.60 -4.83
N ARG A 292 -1.44 16.62 -5.53
CA ARG A 292 -2.14 16.80 -6.80
C ARG A 292 -3.62 16.49 -6.64
N PHE A 293 -4.39 16.90 -7.63
CA PHE A 293 -5.82 16.63 -7.72
C PHE A 293 -6.20 16.43 -9.18
N ASN A 294 -6.99 15.39 -9.47
CA ASN A 294 -7.60 15.11 -10.77
C ASN A 294 -6.64 15.16 -11.98
N PRO A 295 -5.74 14.16 -12.14
CA PRO A 295 -5.57 12.98 -11.29
C PRO A 295 -4.53 13.17 -10.16
N THR A 296 -4.66 12.39 -9.09
CA THR A 296 -3.72 12.36 -7.94
C THR A 296 -2.50 11.47 -8.20
N ILE A 297 -1.78 11.73 -9.29
CA ILE A 297 -0.56 10.99 -9.68
C ILE A 297 0.42 11.93 -10.37
N ASP A 298 1.71 11.60 -10.37
CA ASP A 298 2.69 12.34 -11.16
C ASP A 298 2.56 12.01 -12.66
N THR A 299 1.84 12.87 -13.37
CA THR A 299 1.59 12.76 -14.81
C THR A 299 2.85 12.93 -15.67
N THR A 300 3.97 13.35 -15.10
CA THR A 300 5.27 13.33 -15.81
C THR A 300 5.69 11.90 -16.09
N TYR A 301 5.49 11.00 -15.12
CA TYR A 301 5.82 9.59 -15.22
C TYR A 301 4.63 8.77 -15.72
N PHE A 302 3.39 9.18 -15.42
CA PHE A 302 2.17 8.49 -15.80
C PHE A 302 1.23 9.38 -16.65
N PRO A 303 1.61 9.75 -17.88
CA PRO A 303 0.97 10.83 -18.65
C PRO A 303 -0.47 10.55 -19.11
N ASN A 304 -0.94 9.31 -19.05
CA ASN A 304 -2.26 8.89 -19.56
C ASN A 304 -3.19 8.36 -18.47
N THR A 305 -2.89 8.61 -17.20
CA THR A 305 -3.76 8.22 -16.09
C THR A 305 -5.13 8.90 -16.24
N VAL A 306 -6.18 8.10 -16.13
CA VAL A 306 -7.55 8.60 -16.07
C VAL A 306 -7.86 8.93 -14.62
N SER A 307 -8.52 10.05 -14.39
CA SER A 307 -9.08 10.30 -13.08
C SER A 307 -10.30 9.39 -12.84
N SER A 308 -10.07 8.24 -12.20
CA SER A 308 -11.06 7.18 -11.95
C SER A 308 -10.60 6.27 -10.81
N ASP A 309 -11.43 5.30 -10.44
CA ASP A 309 -11.07 4.20 -9.56
C ASP A 309 -10.32 3.10 -10.31
N TYR A 310 -9.21 2.63 -9.72
CA TYR A 310 -8.32 1.62 -10.30
C TYR A 310 -8.38 0.31 -9.54
N TRP A 311 -8.53 -0.81 -10.26
CA TRP A 311 -8.52 -2.14 -9.66
C TRP A 311 -7.19 -2.45 -8.97
N SER A 312 -7.29 -3.06 -7.79
CA SER A 312 -6.20 -3.79 -7.16
C SER A 312 -6.48 -5.30 -7.14
N SER A 313 -5.46 -6.13 -6.91
CA SER A 313 -5.59 -7.58 -6.74
C SER A 313 -6.17 -8.01 -5.40
N THR A 314 -6.40 -7.05 -4.48
CA THR A 314 -6.88 -7.33 -3.12
C THR A 314 -8.41 -7.40 -3.08
N THR A 315 -8.95 -8.56 -2.70
CA THR A 315 -10.38 -8.74 -2.48
C THR A 315 -10.83 -8.07 -1.18
N PHE A 316 -12.05 -7.54 -1.13
CA PHE A 316 -12.63 -7.05 0.12
C PHE A 316 -13.21 -8.22 0.94
N ALA A 317 -12.52 -8.64 2.01
CA ALA A 317 -12.93 -9.78 2.82
C ALA A 317 -14.34 -9.68 3.42
N GLY A 318 -14.86 -8.46 3.64
CA GLY A 318 -16.23 -8.23 4.12
C GLY A 318 -17.32 -8.49 3.07
N SER A 319 -16.97 -8.54 1.78
CA SER A 319 -17.87 -8.89 0.68
C SER A 319 -17.04 -9.48 -0.47
N PRO A 320 -16.84 -10.82 -0.50
CA PRO A 320 -15.99 -11.50 -1.48
C PRO A 320 -16.27 -11.18 -2.96
N GLY A 321 -17.49 -10.77 -3.30
CA GLY A 321 -17.84 -10.30 -4.64
C GLY A 321 -17.40 -8.86 -4.95
N SER A 322 -16.51 -8.27 -4.15
CA SER A 322 -15.96 -6.92 -4.34
C SER A 322 -14.44 -6.90 -4.17
N ALA A 323 -13.76 -6.06 -4.95
CA ALA A 323 -12.32 -5.85 -4.85
C ALA A 323 -12.04 -4.41 -4.41
N TRP A 324 -10.91 -4.22 -3.73
CA TRP A 324 -10.43 -2.90 -3.38
C TRP A 324 -10.00 -2.14 -4.62
N VAL A 325 -10.38 -0.87 -4.68
CA VAL A 325 -9.91 0.10 -5.67
C VAL A 325 -9.19 1.26 -5.00
N VAL A 326 -8.30 1.90 -5.76
CA VAL A 326 -7.64 3.16 -5.39
C VAL A 326 -8.14 4.25 -6.33
N SER A 327 -8.68 5.34 -5.77
CA SER A 327 -9.20 6.46 -6.56
C SER A 327 -8.10 7.46 -6.92
N PHE A 328 -7.91 7.71 -8.21
CA PHE A 328 -7.01 8.76 -8.68
C PHE A 328 -7.73 10.11 -8.92
N TYR A 329 -9.01 10.25 -8.56
CA TYR A 329 -9.72 11.54 -8.68
C TYR A 329 -9.33 12.51 -7.57
N GLY A 330 -9.66 12.15 -6.33
CA GLY A 330 -9.39 12.96 -5.13
C GLY A 330 -8.17 12.51 -4.34
N GLY A 331 -7.63 11.34 -4.69
CA GLY A 331 -6.78 10.57 -3.79
C GLY A 331 -7.56 10.16 -2.56
#